data_AF-A0AB36GFX3-F1
#
_entry.id   AF-A0AB36GFX3-F1
#
_cell.length_a   1.000
_cell.length_b   1.000
_cell.length_c   1.000
_cell.angle_alpha   90.00
_cell.angle_beta   90.00
_cell.angle_gamma   90.00
#
_symmetry.space_group_name_H-M   'P 1'
#
loop_
_entity.id
_entity.type
_entity.pdbx_description
1 polymer ?
#
loop_
_entity_poly.entity_id
_entity_poly.type
_entity_poly.pdbx_seq_one_letter_code
_entity_poly.pdbx_strand_id
1 'polypeptide(L)'
;MFDFGLGELLLVGVVALIVLGPERLPQAARTAGRLVGKLQGFVNNVKQELNTQAELDELRKVKQEFETAASEFRDGIKDLGNDAQKNLSDISDGLKPWERLPEQKTPADFGVDELGNPLPDLASNGAEHESAIQASEQDGAVQTQELVEAENAESEQDRAWREYLTASVSPAPAVEVSYVESPVADVPPPHTTSLRKQAMSRKRDMRPKFHAKPKLRVRK
;
A
#
# COMPACT_ATOMS: atom_id res chain seq x y z
N MET A 1 -10.42 -7.84 -21.88
CA MET A 1 -10.49 -9.11 -21.13
C MET A 1 -10.19 -8.76 -19.69
N PHE A 2 -11.12 -9.05 -18.81
CA PHE A 2 -11.05 -8.72 -17.40
C PHE A 2 -11.08 -10.05 -16.69
N ASP A 3 -9.90 -10.57 -16.39
CA ASP A 3 -9.70 -11.81 -15.63
C ASP A 3 -10.05 -11.55 -14.15
N PHE A 4 -11.28 -11.10 -13.88
CA PHE A 4 -11.87 -11.08 -12.54
C PHE A 4 -12.54 -12.42 -12.31
N GLY A 5 -11.72 -13.46 -12.16
CA GLY A 5 -12.15 -14.76 -11.69
C GLY A 5 -12.25 -14.80 -10.17
N LEU A 6 -12.76 -15.93 -9.66
CA LEU A 6 -12.76 -16.20 -8.22
C LEU A 6 -11.33 -16.25 -7.65
N GLY A 7 -10.34 -16.64 -8.46
CA GLY A 7 -8.92 -16.72 -8.05
C GLY A 7 -8.30 -15.35 -7.81
N GLU A 8 -8.47 -14.42 -8.73
CA GLU A 8 -7.97 -13.05 -8.60
C GLU A 8 -8.68 -12.31 -7.47
N LEU A 9 -9.98 -12.55 -7.27
CA LEU A 9 -10.72 -11.97 -6.15
C LEU A 9 -10.21 -12.50 -4.80
N LEU A 10 -9.84 -13.78 -4.73
CA LEU A 10 -9.22 -14.37 -3.54
C LEU A 10 -7.83 -13.77 -3.29
N LEU A 11 -7.00 -13.64 -4.32
CA LEU A 11 -5.67 -13.04 -4.23
C LEU A 11 -5.74 -11.59 -3.72
N VAL A 12 -6.60 -10.76 -4.32
CA VAL A 12 -6.82 -9.38 -3.85
C VAL A 12 -7.36 -9.37 -2.43
N GLY A 13 -8.23 -10.32 -2.08
CA GLY A 13 -8.70 -10.53 -0.72
C GLY A 13 -7.55 -10.77 0.26
N VAL A 14 -6.62 -11.67 -0.05
CA VAL A 14 -5.44 -11.97 0.79
C VAL A 14 -4.53 -10.75 0.92
N VAL A 15 -4.23 -10.07 -0.19
CA VAL A 15 -3.41 -8.85 -0.16
C VAL A 15 -4.08 -7.76 0.70
N ALA A 16 -5.38 -7.56 0.53
CA ALA A 16 -6.14 -6.61 1.34
C ALA A 16 -6.18 -7.00 2.83
N LEU A 17 -6.23 -8.29 3.17
CA LEU A 17 -6.14 -8.76 4.55
C LEU A 17 -4.78 -8.45 5.18
N ILE A 18 -3.68 -8.56 4.42
CA ILE A 18 -2.34 -8.25 4.90
C ILE A 18 -2.15 -6.75 5.08
N VAL A 19 -2.54 -5.95 4.09
CA VAL A 19 -2.31 -4.49 4.09
C VAL A 19 -3.22 -3.77 5.08
N LEU A 20 -4.51 -4.09 5.07
CA LEU A 20 -5.52 -3.39 5.86
C LEU A 20 -5.81 -4.08 7.20
N GLY A 21 -5.56 -5.39 7.28
CA GLY A 21 -5.87 -6.23 8.42
C GLY A 21 -7.24 -6.92 8.30
N PRO A 22 -7.39 -8.16 8.82
CA PRO A 22 -8.63 -8.94 8.76
C PRO A 22 -9.81 -8.28 9.47
N GLU A 23 -9.55 -7.45 10.47
CA GLU A 23 -10.58 -6.77 11.24
C GLU A 23 -11.17 -5.56 10.50
N ARG A 24 -10.37 -4.90 9.65
CA ARG A 24 -10.72 -3.62 9.02
C ARG A 24 -11.25 -3.76 7.60
N LEU A 25 -10.84 -4.79 6.86
CA LEU A 25 -11.38 -5.12 5.53
C LEU A 25 -12.92 -5.22 5.52
N PRO A 26 -13.58 -6.00 6.39
CA PRO A 26 -15.05 -6.10 6.36
C PRO A 26 -15.72 -4.75 6.70
N GLN A 27 -15.09 -3.92 7.52
CA GLN A 27 -15.61 -2.58 7.81
C GLN A 27 -15.49 -1.64 6.61
N ALA A 28 -14.36 -1.67 5.90
CA ALA A 28 -14.14 -0.91 4.67
C ALA A 28 -15.11 -1.33 3.56
N ALA A 29 -15.26 -2.64 3.32
CA ALA A 29 -16.20 -3.18 2.34
C ALA A 29 -17.66 -2.77 2.66
N ARG A 30 -18.06 -2.79 3.93
CA ARG A 30 -19.39 -2.32 4.36
C ARG A 30 -19.58 -0.83 4.10
N THR A 31 -18.58 0.00 4.38
CA THR A 31 -18.67 1.45 4.13
C THR A 31 -18.73 1.75 2.63
N ALA A 32 -17.85 1.12 1.83
CA ALA A 32 -17.87 1.23 0.40
C ALA A 32 -19.21 0.77 -0.20
N GLY A 33 -19.71 -0.39 0.23
CA GLY A 33 -21.02 -0.90 -0.19
C GLY A 33 -22.18 0.04 0.16
N ARG A 34 -22.15 0.70 1.31
CA ARG A 34 -23.17 1.71 1.68
C ARG A 34 -23.09 2.96 0.81
N LEU A 35 -21.89 3.39 0.42
CA LEU A 35 -21.70 4.52 -0.49
C LEU A 35 -22.20 4.19 -1.89
N VAL A 36 -21.79 3.04 -2.44
CA VAL A 36 -22.23 2.56 -3.75
C VAL A 36 -23.75 2.35 -3.78
N GLY A 37 -24.32 1.74 -2.74
CA GLY A 37 -25.78 1.55 -2.66
C GLY A 37 -26.56 2.86 -2.62
N LYS A 38 -26.05 3.89 -1.92
CA LYS A 38 -26.64 5.23 -1.94
C LYS A 38 -26.56 5.88 -3.33
N LEU A 39 -25.42 5.75 -4.00
CA LEU A 39 -25.22 6.28 -5.34
C LEU A 39 -26.16 5.61 -6.35
N GLN A 40 -26.32 4.30 -6.27
CA GLN A 40 -27.23 3.56 -7.14
C GLN A 40 -28.68 4.03 -6.99
N GLY A 41 -29.12 4.32 -5.75
CA GLY A 41 -30.42 4.94 -5.50
C GLY A 41 -30.55 6.34 -6.12
N PHE A 42 -29.52 7.18 -6.00
CA PHE A 42 -29.50 8.51 -6.62
C PHE A 42 -29.57 8.45 -8.14
N VAL A 43 -28.79 7.56 -8.77
CA VAL A 43 -28.81 7.34 -10.22
C VAL A 43 -30.19 6.89 -10.68
N ASN A 44 -30.87 6.02 -9.92
CA ASN A 44 -32.22 5.58 -10.27
C ASN A 44 -33.24 6.72 -10.20
N ASN A 45 -33.14 7.61 -9.21
CA ASN A 45 -34.00 8.78 -9.09
C ASN A 45 -33.77 9.76 -10.25
N VAL A 46 -32.50 10.08 -10.55
CA VAL A 46 -32.15 10.96 -11.68
C VAL A 46 -32.63 10.36 -13.00
N LYS A 47 -32.47 9.06 -13.21
CA LYS A 47 -33.02 8.38 -14.40
C LYS A 47 -34.55 8.50 -14.49
N GLN A 48 -35.28 8.45 -13.37
CA GLN A 48 -36.73 8.62 -13.37
C GLN A 48 -37.14 10.06 -13.73
N GLU A 49 -36.42 11.07 -13.22
CA GLU A 49 -36.65 12.49 -13.55
C GLU A 49 -36.35 12.77 -15.04
N LEU A 50 -35.24 12.26 -15.56
CA LEU A 50 -34.84 12.41 -16.96
C LEU A 50 -35.78 11.67 -17.94
N ASN A 51 -36.24 10.46 -17.59
CA ASN A 51 -37.22 9.74 -18.42
C ASN A 51 -38.57 10.45 -18.50
N THR A 52 -38.90 11.28 -17.51
CA THR A 52 -40.17 12.03 -17.47
C THR A 52 -40.09 13.35 -18.27
N GLN A 53 -38.88 13.90 -18.48
CA GLN A 53 -38.63 15.19 -19.14
C GLN A 53 -37.83 15.08 -20.46
N ALA A 54 -37.69 13.88 -21.03
CA ALA A 54 -36.65 13.53 -22.02
C ALA A 54 -36.51 14.50 -23.22
N GLU A 55 -35.48 15.34 -23.16
CA GLU A 55 -34.88 16.04 -24.30
C GLU A 55 -33.62 15.26 -24.73
N LEU A 56 -33.64 14.67 -25.93
CA LEU A 56 -32.61 13.72 -26.39
C LEU A 56 -31.18 14.30 -26.42
N ASP A 57 -31.06 15.62 -26.54
CA ASP A 57 -29.76 16.29 -26.66
C ASP A 57 -29.05 16.44 -25.29
N GLU A 58 -29.78 16.65 -24.19
CA GLU A 58 -29.18 16.69 -22.85
C GLU A 58 -28.70 15.29 -22.42
N LEU A 59 -29.47 14.24 -22.73
CA LEU A 59 -29.04 12.86 -22.46
C LEU A 59 -27.79 12.48 -23.24
N ARG A 60 -27.67 12.92 -24.51
CA ARG A 60 -26.47 12.68 -25.32
C ARG A 60 -25.25 13.35 -24.70
N LYS A 61 -25.38 14.60 -24.27
CA LYS A 61 -24.29 15.35 -23.65
C LYS A 61 -23.82 14.69 -22.35
N VAL A 62 -24.74 14.35 -21.44
CA VAL A 62 -24.41 13.66 -20.18
C VAL A 62 -23.79 12.29 -20.43
N LYS A 63 -24.30 11.54 -21.41
CA LYS A 63 -23.71 10.24 -21.78
C LYS A 63 -22.29 10.41 -22.31
N GLN A 64 -22.04 11.42 -23.13
CA GLN A 64 -20.73 11.68 -23.70
C GLN A 64 -19.73 12.11 -22.63
N GLU A 65 -20.13 13.01 -21.71
CA GLU A 65 -19.33 13.39 -20.54
C GLU A 65 -19.02 12.19 -19.63
N PHE A 66 -20.03 11.34 -19.37
CA PHE A 66 -19.84 10.13 -18.59
C PHE A 66 -18.92 9.12 -19.27
N GLU A 67 -19.06 8.92 -20.59
CA GLU A 67 -18.20 8.01 -21.37
C GLU A 67 -16.75 8.50 -21.38
N THR A 68 -16.52 9.81 -21.51
CA THR A 68 -15.18 10.42 -21.41
C THR A 68 -14.59 10.21 -20.01
N ALA A 69 -15.33 10.56 -18.95
CA ALA A 69 -14.87 10.37 -17.58
C ALA A 69 -14.61 8.89 -17.23
N ALA A 70 -15.47 7.99 -17.73
CA ALA A 70 -15.30 6.55 -17.55
C ALA A 70 -14.09 6.01 -18.31
N SER A 71 -13.82 6.52 -19.52
CA SER A 71 -12.66 6.16 -20.32
C SER A 71 -11.36 6.64 -19.68
N GLU A 72 -11.30 7.89 -19.22
CA GLU A 72 -10.14 8.42 -18.48
C GLU A 72 -9.84 7.63 -17.21
N PHE A 73 -10.88 7.28 -16.44
CA PHE A 73 -10.71 6.44 -15.25
C PHE A 73 -10.23 5.02 -15.60
N ARG A 74 -10.78 4.46 -16.68
CA ARG A 74 -10.40 3.13 -17.18
C ARG A 74 -8.94 3.11 -17.65
N ASP A 75 -8.52 4.16 -18.35
CA ASP A 75 -7.14 4.32 -18.82
C ASP A 75 -6.20 4.51 -17.65
N GLY A 76 -6.55 5.36 -16.67
CA GLY A 76 -5.76 5.51 -15.44
C GLY A 76 -5.62 4.22 -14.63
N ILE A 77 -6.68 3.39 -14.53
CA ILE A 77 -6.59 2.06 -13.93
C ILE A 77 -5.69 1.13 -14.75
N LYS A 78 -5.77 1.20 -16.09
CA LYS A 78 -4.97 0.35 -16.97
C LYS A 78 -3.49 0.70 -16.87
N ASP A 79 -3.15 1.99 -16.82
CA ASP A 79 -1.78 2.47 -16.63
C ASP A 79 -1.25 2.04 -15.26
N LEU A 80 -2.02 2.24 -14.19
CA LEU A 80 -1.66 1.75 -12.86
C LEU A 80 -1.47 0.22 -12.83
N GLY A 81 -2.31 -0.51 -13.57
CA GLY A 81 -2.18 -1.97 -13.73
C GLY A 81 -0.91 -2.37 -14.47
N ASN A 82 -0.56 -1.68 -15.55
CA ASN A 82 0.66 -1.91 -16.30
C ASN A 82 1.92 -1.59 -15.46
N ASP A 83 1.90 -0.47 -14.72
CA ASP A 83 2.96 -0.09 -13.80
C ASP A 83 3.12 -1.11 -12.68
N ALA A 84 2.01 -1.53 -12.07
CA ALA A 84 2.03 -2.57 -11.04
C ALA A 84 2.58 -3.88 -11.60
N GLN A 85 2.15 -4.31 -12.79
CA GLN A 85 2.66 -5.52 -13.44
C GLN A 85 4.16 -5.42 -13.73
N LYS A 86 4.64 -4.27 -14.22
CA LYS A 86 6.06 -4.04 -14.49
C LYS A 86 6.90 -4.11 -13.21
N ASN A 87 6.46 -3.46 -12.14
CA ASN A 87 7.14 -3.52 -10.85
C ASN A 87 7.12 -4.94 -10.27
N LEU A 88 6.00 -5.67 -10.41
CA LEU A 88 5.90 -7.07 -9.98
C LEU A 88 6.82 -7.98 -10.79
N SER A 89 6.96 -7.79 -12.11
CA SER A 89 7.88 -8.57 -12.93
C SER A 89 9.34 -8.29 -12.54
N ASP A 90 9.70 -7.03 -12.33
CA ASP A 90 11.04 -6.61 -11.91
C ASP A 90 11.42 -7.24 -10.54
N ILE A 91 10.47 -7.26 -9.59
CA ILE A 91 10.64 -7.95 -8.30
C ILE A 91 10.73 -9.48 -8.49
N SER A 92 9.87 -10.07 -9.34
CA SER A 92 9.87 -11.51 -9.56
C SER A 92 11.18 -12.02 -10.15
N ASP A 93 11.79 -11.27 -11.06
CA ASP A 93 13.09 -11.61 -11.63
C ASP A 93 14.22 -11.43 -10.60
N GLY A 94 14.12 -10.42 -9.72
CA GLY A 94 14.99 -10.25 -8.56
C GLY A 94 14.81 -11.30 -7.46
N LEU A 95 13.69 -12.03 -7.44
CA LEU A 95 13.39 -13.13 -6.52
C LEU A 95 13.62 -14.52 -7.14
N LYS A 96 14.16 -14.64 -8.37
CA LYS A 96 14.71 -15.92 -8.87
C LYS A 96 16.13 -16.32 -8.37
N PRO A 97 16.86 -15.60 -7.49
CA PRO A 97 18.16 -16.06 -6.99
C PRO A 97 18.12 -17.40 -6.28
N TRP A 98 17.00 -17.78 -5.66
CA TRP A 98 16.85 -19.06 -4.95
C TRP A 98 16.80 -20.28 -5.90
N GLU A 99 16.56 -20.06 -7.19
CA GLU A 99 16.66 -21.10 -8.24
C GLU A 99 18.10 -21.28 -8.76
N ARG A 100 19.03 -20.38 -8.38
CA ARG A 100 20.46 -20.46 -8.71
C ARG A 100 21.31 -20.76 -7.48
N LEU A 101 20.78 -21.53 -6.54
CA LEU A 101 21.61 -22.03 -5.44
C LEU A 101 22.67 -22.96 -6.05
N PRO A 102 23.98 -22.75 -5.78
CA PRO A 102 24.99 -23.72 -6.16
C PRO A 102 24.62 -25.08 -5.53
N GLU A 103 24.92 -26.18 -6.22
CA GLU A 103 24.72 -27.52 -5.65
C GLU A 103 25.28 -27.53 -4.22
N GLN A 104 24.45 -27.97 -3.26
CA GLN A 104 24.88 -28.05 -1.87
C GLN A 104 26.10 -28.96 -1.80
N LYS A 105 27.26 -28.35 -1.55
CA LYS A 105 28.49 -29.11 -1.31
C LYS A 105 28.29 -30.01 -0.12
N THR A 106 28.40 -31.31 -0.35
CA THR A 106 28.37 -32.31 0.72
C THR A 106 29.69 -32.25 1.50
N PRO A 107 29.71 -32.70 2.78
CA PRO A 107 30.95 -32.76 3.57
C PRO A 107 32.09 -33.50 2.87
N ALA A 108 31.74 -34.50 2.03
CA ALA A 108 32.68 -35.27 1.24
C ALA A 108 33.46 -34.44 0.20
N ASP A 109 32.87 -33.35 -0.32
CA ASP A 109 33.53 -32.41 -1.25
C ASP A 109 34.63 -31.60 -0.55
N PHE A 110 34.60 -31.56 0.79
CA PHE A 110 35.62 -30.97 1.66
C PHE A 110 36.55 -32.02 2.28
N GLY A 111 36.46 -33.28 1.85
CA GLY A 111 37.30 -34.38 2.35
C GLY A 111 36.99 -34.82 3.78
N VAL A 112 35.80 -34.51 4.30
CA VAL A 112 35.35 -34.87 5.65
C VAL A 112 34.07 -35.71 5.61
N ASP A 113 33.95 -36.68 6.51
CA ASP A 113 32.71 -37.43 6.71
C ASP A 113 31.64 -36.57 7.42
N GLU A 114 30.41 -37.08 7.53
CA GLU A 114 29.31 -36.40 8.24
C GLU A 114 29.60 -36.11 9.72
N LEU A 115 30.67 -36.71 10.27
CA LEU A 115 31.08 -36.61 11.66
C LEU A 115 32.27 -35.65 11.83
N GLY A 116 32.80 -35.08 10.74
CA GLY A 116 33.90 -34.13 10.74
C GLY A 116 35.29 -34.76 10.76
N ASN A 117 35.41 -36.07 10.53
CA ASN A 117 36.69 -36.76 10.42
C ASN A 117 37.18 -36.71 8.96
N PRO A 118 38.48 -36.49 8.72
CA PRO A 118 39.02 -36.56 7.37
C PRO A 118 38.80 -37.96 6.79
N LEU A 119 38.32 -38.03 5.55
CA LEU A 119 38.17 -39.30 4.84
C LEU A 119 39.56 -39.95 4.68
N PRO A 120 39.70 -41.26 4.94
CA PRO A 120 40.97 -41.94 4.73
C PRO A 120 41.32 -41.92 3.23
N ASP A 121 42.47 -41.34 2.89
CA ASP A 121 43.02 -41.33 1.54
C ASP A 121 43.19 -42.75 1.01
N LEU A 122 42.22 -43.22 0.24
CA LEU A 122 42.41 -44.31 -0.70
C LEU A 122 43.12 -43.73 -1.93
N ALA A 123 44.40 -43.40 -1.76
CA ALA A 123 45.28 -43.08 -2.87
C ALA A 123 45.56 -44.36 -3.68
N SER A 124 44.67 -44.67 -4.63
CA SER A 124 44.99 -45.43 -5.83
C SER A 124 43.93 -45.26 -6.92
N ASN A 125 43.99 -44.13 -7.64
CA ASN A 125 44.32 -44.11 -9.06
C ASN A 125 44.22 -42.69 -9.61
N GLY A 126 45.29 -42.29 -10.32
CA GLY A 126 45.34 -41.07 -11.10
C GLY A 126 44.65 -41.19 -12.46
N ALA A 127 44.74 -40.08 -13.19
CA ALA A 127 44.00 -39.70 -14.39
C ALA A 127 42.55 -39.31 -14.04
N GLU A 128 42.07 -38.10 -14.28
CA GLU A 128 42.37 -37.12 -15.31
C GLU A 128 41.53 -35.87 -14.92
N HIS A 129 42.13 -34.71 -14.68
CA HIS A 129 42.17 -33.66 -15.68
C HIS A 129 43.27 -32.63 -15.36
N GLU A 130 44.23 -32.59 -16.26
CA GLU A 130 45.28 -31.59 -16.36
C GLU A 130 44.74 -30.24 -16.86
N SER A 131 45.40 -29.18 -16.38
CA SER A 131 45.82 -28.01 -17.16
C SER A 131 44.77 -27.00 -17.65
N ALA A 132 44.77 -25.81 -17.04
CA ALA A 132 45.40 -24.62 -17.65
C ALA A 132 45.17 -23.34 -16.82
N ILE A 133 46.14 -22.95 -16.00
CA ILE A 133 46.46 -21.52 -15.81
C ILE A 133 47.99 -21.43 -15.84
N GLN A 134 48.53 -21.16 -17.03
CA GLN A 134 49.92 -20.77 -17.20
C GLN A 134 50.05 -19.32 -16.74
N ALA A 135 50.90 -19.12 -15.73
CA ALA A 135 51.50 -17.84 -15.45
C ALA A 135 52.47 -17.50 -16.60
N SER A 136 52.21 -16.38 -17.27
CA SER A 136 53.21 -15.66 -18.05
C SER A 136 53.60 -14.42 -17.27
N GLU A 137 54.73 -14.49 -16.57
CA GLU A 137 55.53 -13.31 -16.24
C GLU A 137 56.02 -12.69 -17.55
N GLN A 138 55.71 -11.42 -17.76
CA GLN A 138 56.42 -10.61 -18.73
C GLN A 138 56.80 -9.29 -18.07
N ASP A 139 58.10 -9.17 -17.85
CA ASP A 139 58.83 -7.98 -17.44
C ASP A 139 58.59 -6.82 -18.43
N GLY A 140 58.41 -5.61 -17.91
CA GLY A 140 58.11 -4.44 -18.73
C GLY A 140 57.82 -3.20 -17.88
N ALA A 141 58.89 -2.48 -17.51
CA ALA A 141 58.80 -1.13 -16.99
C ALA A 141 58.10 -0.17 -17.97
N VAL A 142 57.54 0.92 -17.40
CA VAL A 142 57.40 2.31 -17.94
C VAL A 142 55.96 2.87 -18.00
N GLN A 143 55.78 3.99 -17.26
CA GLN A 143 54.87 5.15 -17.39
C GLN A 143 53.35 4.96 -17.28
N THR A 144 52.68 5.53 -16.26
CA THR A 144 52.26 6.95 -16.04
C THR A 144 51.02 7.36 -16.84
N GLN A 145 49.96 7.67 -16.09
CA GLN A 145 48.80 8.54 -16.39
C GLN A 145 47.79 8.09 -17.46
N GLU A 146 46.59 7.69 -17.00
CA GLU A 146 45.29 8.31 -17.30
C GLU A 146 44.17 7.35 -16.81
N LEU A 147 43.59 7.57 -15.62
CA LEU A 147 42.27 7.02 -15.17
C LEU A 147 41.92 7.44 -13.72
N VAL A 148 42.04 8.73 -13.39
CA VAL A 148 41.78 9.25 -12.03
C VAL A 148 40.30 9.56 -11.74
N GLU A 149 39.39 9.41 -12.71
CA GLU A 149 38.02 9.97 -12.56
C GLU A 149 36.91 8.97 -12.17
N ALA A 150 37.20 7.67 -12.01
CA ALA A 150 36.16 6.67 -11.68
C ALA A 150 36.24 6.10 -10.25
N GLU A 151 37.41 6.14 -9.61
CA GLU A 151 37.61 5.52 -8.27
C GLU A 151 37.20 6.47 -7.12
N ASN A 152 37.15 7.79 -7.35
CA ASN A 152 36.78 8.76 -6.31
C ASN A 152 35.29 8.75 -5.98
N ALA A 153 34.41 8.46 -6.95
CA ALA A 153 32.96 8.57 -6.76
C ALA A 153 32.38 7.52 -5.80
N GLU A 154 32.92 6.30 -5.78
CA GLU A 154 32.53 5.28 -4.79
C GLU A 154 33.07 5.62 -3.39
N SER A 155 34.27 6.22 -3.30
CA SER A 155 34.88 6.59 -2.02
C SER A 155 34.18 7.77 -1.31
N GLU A 156 33.60 8.70 -2.06
CA GLU A 156 32.85 9.84 -1.50
C GLU A 156 31.49 9.38 -0.95
N GLN A 157 30.84 8.46 -1.63
CA GLN A 157 29.55 7.92 -1.22
C GLN A 157 29.72 7.13 0.09
N ASP A 158 30.74 6.28 0.18
CA ASP A 158 31.07 5.54 1.39
C ASP A 158 31.50 6.46 2.55
N ARG A 159 32.16 7.60 2.28
CA ARG A 159 32.45 8.62 3.31
C ARG A 159 31.17 9.28 3.82
N ALA A 160 30.27 9.66 2.93
CA ALA A 160 29.02 10.33 3.28
C ALA A 160 28.10 9.42 4.14
N TRP A 161 28.01 8.14 3.81
CA TRP A 161 27.26 7.16 4.59
C TRP A 161 27.86 6.96 6.00
N ARG A 162 29.19 6.96 6.12
CA ARG A 162 29.86 6.85 7.42
C ARG A 162 29.66 8.08 8.29
N GLU A 163 29.70 9.28 7.71
CA GLU A 163 29.45 10.52 8.45
C GLU A 163 28.00 10.65 8.92
N TYR A 164 27.01 10.23 8.14
CA TYR A 164 25.61 10.23 8.57
C TYR A 164 25.36 9.30 9.76
N LEU A 165 25.99 8.12 9.77
CA LEU A 165 25.83 7.13 10.85
C LEU A 165 26.65 7.47 12.10
N THR A 166 27.73 8.25 11.97
CA THR A 166 28.64 8.61 13.08
C THR A 166 28.49 10.04 13.56
N ALA A 167 27.64 10.86 12.92
CA ALA A 167 27.23 12.16 13.42
C ALA A 167 26.50 11.99 14.76
N SER A 168 27.29 11.98 15.84
CA SER A 168 26.82 12.02 17.21
C SER A 168 25.94 13.26 17.36
N VAL A 169 24.65 13.01 17.60
CA VAL A 169 23.68 14.02 18.05
C VAL A 169 24.27 14.73 19.26
N SER A 170 24.73 15.96 19.04
CA SER A 170 25.05 16.88 20.13
C SER A 170 23.75 17.15 20.89
N PRO A 171 23.72 17.02 22.23
CA PRO A 171 22.53 17.38 22.98
C PRO A 171 22.28 18.88 22.80
N ALA A 172 21.11 19.23 22.25
CA ALA A 172 20.68 20.61 22.13
C ALA A 172 20.60 21.26 23.52
N PRO A 173 20.91 22.56 23.67
CA PRO A 173 20.80 23.25 24.95
C PRO A 173 19.33 23.22 25.40
N ALA A 174 19.13 22.84 26.67
CA ALA A 174 17.84 22.80 27.31
C ALA A 174 17.12 24.15 27.19
N VAL A 175 16.00 24.16 26.47
CA VAL A 175 15.08 25.29 26.43
C VAL A 175 14.31 25.28 27.75
N GLU A 176 14.66 26.19 28.66
CA GLU A 176 13.86 26.46 29.86
C GLU A 176 12.52 27.09 29.44
N VAL A 177 11.46 26.31 29.54
CA VAL A 177 10.09 26.80 29.39
C VAL A 177 9.64 27.35 30.74
N SER A 178 9.75 28.67 30.92
CA SER A 178 9.13 29.36 32.06
C SER A 178 7.60 29.28 31.93
N TYR A 179 6.95 28.57 32.85
CA TYR A 179 5.49 28.58 32.97
C TYR A 179 5.05 29.96 33.46
N VAL A 180 4.36 30.73 32.60
CA VAL A 180 3.53 31.84 33.04
C VAL A 180 2.23 31.24 33.57
N GLU A 181 2.11 31.19 34.89
CA GLU A 181 0.88 30.85 35.60
C GLU A 181 -0.09 32.04 35.49
N SER A 182 -1.02 31.95 34.54
CA SER A 182 -2.12 32.91 34.41
C SER A 182 -3.36 32.36 35.10
N PRO A 183 -4.01 33.12 36.00
CA PRO A 183 -5.12 32.62 36.79
C PRO A 183 -6.36 32.35 35.93
N VAL A 184 -7.04 31.27 36.31
CA VAL A 184 -8.31 30.75 35.80
C VAL A 184 -9.32 31.88 35.59
N ALA A 185 -9.56 32.24 34.33
CA ALA A 185 -10.76 32.98 33.93
C ALA A 185 -11.78 31.97 33.40
N ASP A 186 -12.97 31.99 34.02
CA ASP A 186 -14.14 31.19 33.69
C ASP A 186 -14.42 31.14 32.17
N VAL A 187 -14.15 29.98 31.56
CA VAL A 187 -14.63 29.67 30.20
C VAL A 187 -16.02 29.03 30.35
N PRO A 188 -17.10 29.64 29.87
CA PRO A 188 -18.41 29.01 29.91
C PRO A 188 -18.39 27.72 29.06
N PRO A 189 -18.98 26.61 29.54
CA PRO A 189 -18.92 25.34 28.84
C PRO A 189 -19.62 25.46 27.48
N PRO A 190 -19.01 24.95 26.39
CA PRO A 190 -19.65 24.96 25.08
C PRO A 190 -20.92 24.12 25.15
N HIS A 191 -22.07 24.73 24.91
CA HIS A 191 -23.36 24.06 24.92
C HIS A 191 -23.50 23.24 23.63
N THR A 192 -22.85 22.07 23.56
CA THR A 192 -23.05 21.10 22.49
C THR A 192 -24.32 20.30 22.79
N THR A 193 -25.47 20.96 22.78
CA THR A 193 -26.73 20.22 22.78
C THR A 193 -26.77 19.49 21.44
N SER A 194 -26.73 18.16 21.48
CA SER A 194 -26.71 17.37 20.26
C SER A 194 -27.88 17.79 19.35
N LEU A 195 -27.61 17.96 18.05
CA LEU A 195 -28.64 18.32 17.05
C LEU A 195 -29.87 17.41 17.14
N ARG A 196 -29.69 16.17 17.60
CA ARG A 196 -30.75 15.20 17.92
C ARG A 196 -31.67 15.66 19.06
N LYS A 197 -31.14 16.27 20.12
CA LYS A 197 -31.90 16.80 21.26
C LYS A 197 -32.71 18.04 20.85
N GLN A 198 -32.13 18.90 20.01
CA GLN A 198 -32.79 20.08 19.45
C GLN A 198 -33.89 19.71 18.43
N ALA A 199 -33.68 18.68 17.60
CA ALA A 199 -34.69 18.15 16.70
C ALA A 199 -35.85 17.48 17.44
N MET A 200 -35.58 16.81 18.58
CA MET A 200 -36.61 16.20 19.41
C MET A 200 -37.45 17.23 20.18
N SER A 201 -36.90 18.37 20.61
CA SER A 201 -37.72 19.40 21.28
C SER A 201 -38.71 20.03 20.30
N ARG A 202 -38.27 20.36 19.08
CA ARG A 202 -39.14 20.93 18.03
C ARG A 202 -40.32 20.02 17.66
N LYS A 203 -40.16 18.69 17.73
CA LYS A 203 -41.27 17.75 17.48
C LYS A 203 -42.25 17.59 18.65
N ARG A 204 -41.86 17.95 19.88
CA ARG A 204 -42.75 17.83 21.05
C ARG A 204 -43.78 18.95 21.10
N ASP A 205 -43.42 20.15 20.65
CA ASP A 205 -44.31 21.31 20.64
C ASP A 205 -45.35 21.27 19.50
N MET A 206 -45.09 20.49 18.45
CA MET A 206 -45.98 20.30 17.31
C MET A 206 -47.07 19.22 17.53
N ARG A 207 -47.13 18.59 18.71
CA ARG A 207 -48.18 17.61 19.00
C ARG A 207 -49.47 18.36 19.35
N PRO A 208 -50.59 18.18 18.62
CA PRO A 208 -51.83 18.88 18.93
C PRO A 208 -52.28 18.52 20.35
N LYS A 209 -52.37 19.53 21.22
CA LYS A 209 -52.78 19.39 22.64
C LYS A 209 -54.28 19.08 22.80
N PHE A 210 -55.05 19.09 21.72
CA PHE A 210 -56.48 18.80 21.74
C PHE A 210 -56.74 17.37 21.27
N HIS A 211 -57.16 16.52 22.20
CA HIS A 211 -57.76 15.22 21.88
C HIS A 211 -59.28 15.41 21.82
N ALA A 212 -59.86 15.19 20.64
CA ALA A 212 -61.31 15.15 20.49
C ALA A 212 -61.86 14.01 21.37
N LYS A 213 -62.66 14.34 22.38
CA LYS A 213 -63.30 13.33 23.22
C LYS A 213 -64.27 12.51 22.36
N PRO A 214 -64.19 11.17 22.36
CA PRO A 214 -65.12 10.35 21.59
C PRO A 214 -66.53 10.55 22.14
N LYS A 215 -67.46 11.01 21.30
CA LYS A 215 -68.89 11.08 21.63
C LYS A 215 -69.42 9.64 21.64
N LEU A 216 -69.63 9.09 22.83
CA LEU A 216 -70.34 7.83 23.01
C LEU A 216 -71.75 7.99 22.46
N ARG A 217 -72.03 7.34 21.33
CA ARG A 217 -73.38 7.26 20.77
C ARG A 217 -74.16 6.29 21.64
N VAL A 218 -74.93 6.84 22.58
CA VAL A 218 -75.91 6.07 23.35
C VAL A 218 -76.93 5.56 22.34
N ARG A 219 -76.93 4.24 22.12
CA ARG A 219 -78.02 3.56 21.41
C ARG A 219 -79.23 3.58 22.33
N LYS A 220 -80.31 4.18 21.85
CA LYS A 220 -81.62 4.20 22.50
C LYS A 220 -82.44 3.05 21.97
#